data_AF-A0A0L0VCB8-F1
#
_entry.id   AF-A0A0L0VCB8-F1
#
_cell.length_a   1.000
_cell.length_b   1.000
_cell.length_c   1.000
_cell.angle_alpha   90.00
_cell.angle_beta   90.00
_cell.angle_gamma   90.00
#
_symmetry.space_group_name_H-M   'P 1'
#
loop_
_entity.id
_entity.type
_entity.pdbx_description
1 polymer ?
#
loop_
_entity_poly.entity_id
_entity_poly.type
_entity_poly.pdbx_seq_one_letter_code
_entity_poly.pdbx_strand_id
1 'polypeptide(L)'
;MSNLFLQWLNTVQTVGLSLMLDYLVVCLALTCGQDSVIVVCSSYQKVHQLKYQPGTSITDHIAKFKNAYTQLIDQTTNHMPEFGTVTSFQGAALFLDSLDNDTNLTPIIQTCYDISPFDLKNVTYRVFQSYAPNKSC
;
A
#
# COMPACT_ATOMS: atom_id res chain seq x y z
N MET A 1 -21.26 5.10 -16.36
CA MET A 1 -19.80 5.22 -16.08
C MET A 1 -19.21 3.82 -15.93
N SER A 2 -19.09 3.05 -17.02
CA SER A 2 -18.95 1.58 -16.91
C SER A 2 -17.84 0.92 -17.72
N ASN A 3 -17.10 1.62 -18.60
CA ASN A 3 -16.01 0.99 -19.38
C ASN A 3 -14.60 1.43 -18.98
N LEU A 4 -14.41 2.72 -18.65
CA LEU A 4 -13.10 3.24 -18.25
C LEU A 4 -12.65 2.75 -16.86
N PHE A 5 -13.61 2.46 -15.97
CA PHE A 5 -13.34 1.93 -14.62
C PHE A 5 -12.94 0.45 -14.67
N LEU A 6 -13.64 -0.38 -15.44
CA LEU A 6 -13.22 -1.76 -15.68
C LEU A 6 -11.91 -1.83 -16.45
N GLN A 7 -11.62 -0.88 -17.35
CA GLN A 7 -10.31 -0.76 -17.99
C GLN A 7 -9.22 -0.35 -17.02
N TRP A 8 -9.44 0.62 -16.13
CA TRP A 8 -8.45 1.02 -15.14
C TRP A 8 -8.20 -0.07 -14.10
N LEU A 9 -9.26 -0.70 -13.59
CA LEU A 9 -9.15 -1.83 -12.66
C LEU A 9 -8.45 -3.01 -13.33
N ASN A 10 -8.85 -3.41 -14.55
CA ASN A 10 -8.12 -4.43 -15.31
C ASN A 10 -6.70 -4.01 -15.62
N THR A 11 -6.42 -2.72 -15.87
CA THR A 11 -5.04 -2.24 -16.07
C THR A 11 -4.27 -2.42 -14.78
N VAL A 12 -4.73 -1.90 -13.64
CA VAL A 12 -4.08 -2.07 -12.32
C VAL A 12 -3.92 -3.54 -11.94
N GLN A 13 -4.91 -4.39 -12.20
CA GLN A 13 -4.85 -5.84 -11.94
C GLN A 13 -3.85 -6.53 -12.89
N THR A 14 -3.81 -6.15 -14.16
CA THR A 14 -2.91 -6.74 -15.16
C THR A 14 -1.47 -6.23 -15.02
N VAL A 15 -1.25 -4.95 -14.65
CA VAL A 15 0.08 -4.42 -14.33
C VAL A 15 0.55 -4.98 -12.97
N GLY A 16 -0.35 -5.13 -12.00
CA GLY A 16 -0.08 -5.77 -10.71
C GLY A 16 0.29 -7.25 -10.84
N LEU A 17 -0.40 -8.00 -11.71
CA LEU A 17 -0.08 -9.40 -12.02
C LEU A 17 1.18 -9.56 -12.89
N SER A 18 1.49 -8.62 -13.79
CA SER A 18 2.74 -8.63 -14.59
C SER A 18 3.97 -8.27 -13.75
N LEU A 19 3.87 -7.28 -12.86
CA LEU A 19 4.96 -6.90 -11.95
C LEU A 19 5.22 -7.99 -10.89
N MET A 20 4.19 -8.73 -10.48
CA MET A 20 4.30 -9.81 -9.49
C MET A 20 4.90 -11.11 -10.06
N LEU A 21 4.88 -11.32 -11.38
CA LEU A 21 5.56 -12.46 -12.05
C LEU A 21 7.04 -12.17 -12.37
N ASP A 22 7.42 -10.92 -12.67
CA ASP A 22 8.82 -10.54 -12.92
C ASP A 22 9.66 -10.42 -11.61
N TYR A 23 9.02 -10.06 -10.49
CA TYR A 23 9.63 -10.06 -9.14
C TYR A 23 10.03 -11.47 -8.65
N LEU A 24 9.41 -12.52 -9.21
CA LEU A 24 9.63 -13.92 -8.83
C LEU A 24 10.95 -14.50 -9.37
N VAL A 25 11.51 -13.95 -10.47
CA VAL A 25 12.69 -14.51 -11.16
C VAL A 25 14.02 -13.89 -10.68
N VAL A 26 14.01 -12.64 -10.20
CA VAL A 26 15.24 -11.91 -9.79
C VAL A 26 15.65 -12.21 -8.33
N CYS A 27 14.73 -12.66 -7.47
CA CYS A 27 15.01 -12.98 -6.07
C CYS A 27 15.87 -14.24 -5.84
N LEU A 28 16.12 -15.05 -6.88
CA LEU A 28 16.74 -16.37 -6.75
C LEU A 28 18.29 -16.36 -6.65
N ALA A 29 18.98 -15.24 -6.88
CA ALA A 29 20.43 -15.23 -6.91
C ALA A 29 21.07 -14.09 -6.08
N LEU A 30 21.48 -14.46 -4.86
CA LEU A 30 22.64 -13.97 -4.10
C LEU A 30 22.49 -12.81 -3.09
N THR A 31 23.17 -13.09 -1.96
CA THR A 31 23.55 -12.28 -0.79
C THR A 31 22.51 -12.15 0.33
N CYS A 32 22.91 -12.63 1.52
CA CYS A 32 22.16 -12.57 2.76
C CYS A 32 22.58 -11.33 3.56
N GLY A 33 21.60 -10.54 4.02
CA GLY A 33 21.85 -9.30 4.78
C GLY A 33 20.71 -8.30 4.62
N GLN A 34 20.71 -7.24 5.43
CA GLN A 34 19.72 -6.14 5.32
C GLN A 34 19.84 -5.39 3.99
N ASP A 35 21.01 -5.42 3.37
CA ASP A 35 21.32 -4.77 2.08
C ASP A 35 21.08 -5.70 0.88
N SER A 36 20.12 -6.64 0.99
CA SER A 36 19.82 -7.60 -0.07
C SER A 36 18.49 -7.32 -0.76
N VAL A 37 18.44 -7.58 -2.06
CA VAL A 37 17.22 -7.48 -2.88
C VAL A 37 16.09 -8.30 -2.28
N ILE A 38 16.41 -9.46 -1.70
CA ILE A 38 15.46 -10.36 -1.04
C ILE A 38 14.78 -9.67 0.15
N VAL A 39 15.53 -8.91 0.95
CA VAL A 39 14.97 -8.19 2.10
C VAL A 39 14.05 -7.06 1.65
N VAL A 40 14.42 -6.31 0.61
CA VAL A 40 13.56 -5.28 0.02
C VAL A 40 12.27 -5.90 -0.54
N CYS A 41 12.38 -6.99 -1.31
CA CYS A 41 11.23 -7.72 -1.84
C CYS A 41 10.30 -8.26 -0.74
N SER A 42 10.87 -8.80 0.34
CA SER A 42 10.11 -9.25 1.51
C SER A 42 9.33 -8.12 2.17
N SER A 43 9.91 -6.92 2.27
CA SER A 43 9.21 -5.74 2.79
C SER A 43 8.12 -5.22 1.86
N TYR A 44 8.35 -5.22 0.54
CA TYR A 44 7.30 -4.94 -0.44
C TYR A 44 6.13 -5.91 -0.30
N GLN A 45 6.44 -7.21 -0.23
CA GLN A 45 5.45 -8.26 -0.05
C GLN A 45 4.66 -8.08 1.25
N LYS A 46 5.34 -7.70 2.34
CA LYS A 46 4.70 -7.40 3.63
C LYS A 46 3.72 -6.24 3.53
N VAL A 47 4.08 -5.15 2.85
CA VAL A 47 3.17 -4.01 2.62
C VAL A 47 1.97 -4.44 1.77
N HIS A 48 2.19 -5.21 0.70
CA HIS A 48 1.14 -5.63 -0.22
C HIS A 48 0.18 -6.68 0.38
N GLN A 49 0.68 -7.55 1.25
CA GLN A 49 -0.11 -8.61 1.89
C GLN A 49 -0.85 -8.13 3.16
N LEU A 50 -0.55 -6.93 3.65
CA LEU A 50 -1.29 -6.30 4.75
C LEU A 50 -2.67 -5.89 4.25
N LYS A 51 -3.63 -6.81 4.29
CA LYS A 51 -5.04 -6.51 4.03
C LYS A 51 -5.78 -6.23 5.33
N TYR A 52 -6.60 -5.18 5.33
CA TYR A 52 -7.50 -4.86 6.44
C TYR A 52 -8.40 -6.06 6.73
N GLN A 53 -8.84 -6.24 7.96
CA GLN A 53 -9.79 -7.31 8.29
C GLN A 53 -11.08 -6.65 8.76
N PRO A 54 -12.21 -6.83 8.05
CA PRO A 54 -13.49 -6.26 8.45
C PRO A 54 -13.82 -6.60 9.91
N GLY A 55 -14.32 -5.63 10.66
CA GLY A 55 -14.61 -5.78 12.09
C GLY A 55 -13.41 -5.61 13.03
N THR A 56 -12.20 -5.36 12.51
CA THR A 56 -11.02 -5.01 13.33
C THR A 56 -10.78 -3.49 13.40
N SER A 57 -9.93 -3.07 14.33
CA SER A 57 -9.55 -1.66 14.50
C SER A 57 -8.84 -1.11 13.24
N ILE A 58 -9.47 -0.15 12.58
CA ILE A 58 -8.86 0.57 11.45
C ILE A 58 -7.60 1.32 11.88
N THR A 59 -7.56 1.82 13.11
CA THR A 59 -6.41 2.52 13.69
C THR A 59 -5.22 1.59 13.79
N ASP A 60 -5.44 0.35 14.22
CA ASP A 60 -4.40 -0.67 14.33
C ASP A 60 -3.90 -1.06 12.94
N HIS A 61 -4.80 -1.17 11.96
CA HIS A 61 -4.43 -1.42 10.57
C HIS A 61 -3.57 -0.29 9.98
N ILE A 62 -3.99 0.97 10.16
CA ILE A 62 -3.21 2.14 9.75
C ILE A 62 -1.82 2.12 10.40
N ALA A 63 -1.73 1.83 11.70
CA ALA A 63 -0.45 1.76 12.40
C ALA A 63 0.46 0.64 11.88
N LYS A 64 -0.10 -0.57 11.67
CA LYS A 64 0.63 -1.70 11.08
C LYS A 64 1.13 -1.39 9.67
N PHE A 65 0.27 -0.80 8.84
CA PHE A 65 0.62 -0.41 7.48
C PHE A 65 1.74 0.64 7.47
N LYS A 66 1.60 1.73 8.25
CA LYS A 66 2.64 2.76 8.35
C LYS A 66 3.97 2.20 8.82
N ASN A 67 3.97 1.29 9.80
CA ASN A 67 5.21 0.65 10.26
C ASN A 67 5.87 -0.17 9.14
N ALA A 68 5.12 -1.01 8.43
CA ALA A 68 5.65 -1.79 7.31
C ALA A 68 6.16 -0.88 6.17
N TYR A 69 5.44 0.20 5.87
CA TYR A 69 5.85 1.18 4.87
C TYR A 69 7.13 1.94 5.27
N THR A 70 7.27 2.33 6.54
CA THR A 70 8.50 2.96 7.06
C THR A 70 9.69 2.01 6.94
N GLN A 71 9.52 0.72 7.27
CA GLN A 71 10.57 -0.30 7.09
C GLN A 71 10.98 -0.43 5.61
N LEU A 72 10.02 -0.39 4.70
CA LEU A 72 10.28 -0.44 3.27
C LEU A 72 11.02 0.82 2.75
N ILE A 73 10.62 2.01 3.20
CA ILE A 73 11.34 3.25 2.89
C ILE A 73 12.77 3.17 3.39
N ASP A 74 12.97 2.78 4.65
CA ASP A 74 14.29 2.71 5.25
C ASP A 74 15.22 1.79 4.45
N GLN A 75 14.73 0.60 4.07
CA GLN A 75 15.47 -0.32 3.22
C GLN A 75 15.76 0.27 1.83
N THR A 76 14.78 0.88 1.17
CA THR A 76 14.95 1.43 -0.19
C THR A 76 15.67 2.78 -0.23
N THR A 77 15.93 3.41 0.91
CA THR A 77 16.63 4.71 1.00
C THR A 77 18.04 4.55 1.54
N ASN A 78 18.19 3.76 2.61
CA ASN A 78 19.43 3.69 3.38
C ASN A 78 20.26 2.43 3.10
N HIS A 79 19.62 1.33 2.70
CA HIS A 79 20.27 0.02 2.52
C HIS A 79 20.44 -0.37 1.04
N MET A 80 19.43 -0.06 0.22
CA MET A 80 19.37 -0.38 -1.20
C MET A 80 18.76 0.77 -2.02
N PRO A 81 19.42 1.94 -2.08
CA PRO A 81 18.93 3.08 -2.86
C PRO A 81 18.76 2.76 -4.35
N GLU A 82 19.57 1.85 -4.90
CA GLU A 82 19.50 1.42 -6.31
C GLU A 82 18.19 0.68 -6.65
N PHE A 83 17.49 0.14 -5.65
CA PHE A 83 16.18 -0.50 -5.86
C PHE A 83 15.06 0.52 -6.14
N GLY A 84 15.29 1.79 -5.84
CA GLY A 84 14.32 2.86 -5.97
C GLY A 84 13.43 3.00 -4.73
N THR A 85 13.15 4.25 -4.35
CA THR A 85 12.37 4.58 -3.15
C THR A 85 10.88 4.54 -3.43
N VAL A 86 10.13 3.95 -2.50
CA VAL A 86 8.66 4.00 -2.55
C VAL A 86 8.17 5.39 -2.18
N THR A 87 7.56 6.08 -3.14
CA THR A 87 7.00 7.41 -2.92
C THR A 87 5.78 7.38 -2.00
N SER A 88 5.47 8.52 -1.37
CA SER A 88 4.26 8.67 -0.55
C SER A 88 2.96 8.45 -1.35
N PHE A 89 2.99 8.77 -2.65
CA PHE A 89 1.90 8.49 -3.58
C PHE A 89 1.66 6.99 -3.76
N GLN A 90 2.73 6.21 -3.99
CA GLN A 90 2.64 4.74 -4.07
C GLN A 90 2.20 4.13 -2.74
N GLY A 91 2.71 4.65 -1.61
CA GLY A 91 2.27 4.24 -0.27
C GLY A 91 0.78 4.46 -0.06
N ALA A 92 0.24 5.60 -0.50
CA ALA A 92 -1.19 5.89 -0.44
C ALA A 92 -2.03 4.94 -1.30
N ALA A 93 -1.59 4.63 -2.52
CA ALA A 93 -2.27 3.67 -3.39
C ALA A 93 -2.29 2.25 -2.79
N LEU A 94 -1.13 1.78 -2.29
CA LEU A 94 -1.02 0.49 -1.60
C LEU A 94 -1.88 0.45 -0.33
N PHE A 95 -2.00 1.56 0.39
CA PHE A 95 -2.88 1.65 1.54
C PHE A 95 -4.35 1.53 1.14
N LEU A 96 -4.81 2.20 0.08
CA LEU A 96 -6.19 2.06 -0.37
C LEU A 96 -6.50 0.62 -0.86
N ASP A 97 -5.58 0.01 -1.58
CA ASP A 97 -5.67 -1.40 -1.98
C ASP A 97 -5.71 -2.36 -0.77
N SER A 98 -5.09 -1.99 0.34
CA SER A 98 -5.19 -2.77 1.59
C SER A 98 -6.60 -2.83 2.17
N LEU A 99 -7.48 -1.89 1.80
CA LEU A 99 -8.85 -1.75 2.33
C LEU A 99 -9.91 -2.37 1.43
N ASP A 100 -9.54 -2.78 0.20
CA ASP A 100 -10.48 -3.18 -0.85
C ASP A 100 -11.29 -4.45 -0.54
N ASN A 101 -10.89 -5.20 0.49
CA ASN A 101 -11.64 -6.37 0.94
C ASN A 101 -12.83 -6.05 1.87
N ASP A 102 -13.02 -4.78 2.26
CA ASP A 102 -14.23 -4.32 2.95
C ASP A 102 -15.05 -3.41 2.04
N THR A 103 -16.18 -3.93 1.53
CA THR A 103 -17.10 -3.17 0.67
C THR A 103 -17.70 -1.94 1.35
N ASN A 104 -17.71 -1.88 2.69
CA ASN A 104 -18.17 -0.70 3.41
C ASN A 104 -17.17 0.47 3.32
N LEU A 105 -15.91 0.17 3.03
CA LEU A 105 -14.87 1.17 2.81
C LEU A 105 -14.83 1.69 1.37
N THR A 106 -15.48 1.02 0.41
CA THR A 106 -15.49 1.44 -1.01
C THR A 106 -15.88 2.92 -1.21
N PRO A 107 -16.94 3.47 -0.57
CA PRO A 107 -17.26 4.89 -0.70
C PRO A 107 -16.15 5.80 -0.16
N ILE A 108 -15.52 5.41 0.96
CA ILE A 108 -14.43 6.19 1.58
C ILE A 108 -13.20 6.19 0.67
N ILE A 109 -12.83 5.03 0.13
CA ILE A 109 -11.72 4.87 -0.84
C ILE A 109 -11.93 5.80 -2.03
N GLN A 110 -13.15 5.84 -2.59
CA GLN A 110 -13.49 6.72 -3.71
C GLN A 110 -13.29 8.20 -3.38
N THR A 111 -13.65 8.64 -2.16
CA THR A 111 -13.43 10.04 -1.76
C THR A 111 -11.96 10.40 -1.51
N CYS A 112 -11.07 9.40 -1.39
CA CYS A 112 -9.65 9.65 -1.18
C CYS A 112 -8.91 10.06 -2.46
N TYR A 113 -9.48 9.82 -3.65
CA TYR A 113 -8.83 10.16 -4.92
C TYR A 113 -8.76 11.68 -5.19
N ASP A 114 -9.66 12.47 -4.60
CA ASP A 114 -9.68 13.93 -4.76
C ASP A 114 -8.78 14.65 -3.73
N ILE A 115 -8.07 13.90 -2.87
CA ILE A 115 -7.20 14.48 -1.85
C ILE A 115 -5.98 15.12 -2.54
N SER A 116 -5.75 16.39 -2.20
CA SER A 116 -4.58 17.14 -2.66
C SER A 116 -3.80 17.71 -1.47
N PRO A 117 -2.52 17.36 -1.29
CA PRO A 117 -1.76 16.38 -2.08
C PRO A 117 -2.17 14.92 -1.79
N PHE A 118 -2.19 14.07 -2.82
CA PHE A 118 -2.42 12.63 -2.68
C PHE A 118 -1.16 11.97 -2.10
N ASP A 119 -1.16 11.79 -0.78
CA ASP A 119 -0.05 11.24 -0.02
C ASP A 119 -0.55 10.32 1.11
N LEU A 120 0.32 9.45 1.62
CA LEU A 120 -0.06 8.44 2.62
C LEU A 120 -0.61 9.08 3.90
N LYS A 121 -0.12 10.27 4.27
CA LYS A 121 -0.56 10.97 5.48
C LYS A 121 -2.00 11.43 5.34
N ASN A 122 -2.34 12.12 4.26
CA ASN A 122 -3.68 12.68 4.05
C ASN A 122 -4.71 11.58 3.78
N VAL A 123 -4.34 10.55 3.03
CA VAL A 123 -5.24 9.41 2.77
C VAL A 123 -5.53 8.64 4.06
N THR A 124 -4.51 8.29 4.86
CA THR A 124 -4.74 7.58 6.13
C THR A 124 -5.54 8.43 7.12
N TYR A 125 -5.36 9.75 7.12
CA TYR A 125 -6.14 10.68 7.93
C TYR A 125 -7.62 10.71 7.52
N ARG A 126 -7.92 10.79 6.22
CA ARG A 126 -9.29 10.75 5.70
C ARG A 126 -10.00 9.46 6.10
N VAL A 127 -9.35 8.31 5.89
CA VAL A 127 -9.90 7.01 6.26
C VAL A 127 -10.17 6.93 7.77
N PHE A 128 -9.23 7.41 8.59
CA PHE A 128 -9.41 7.47 10.05
C PHE A 128 -10.64 8.31 10.45
N GLN A 129 -10.80 9.51 9.89
CA GLN A 129 -11.95 10.37 10.18
C GLN A 129 -13.28 9.72 9.79
N SER A 130 -13.34 9.13 8.59
CA SER A 130 -14.57 8.53 8.06
C SER A 130 -14.99 7.28 8.83
N TYR A 131 -14.05 6.56 9.42
CA TYR A 131 -14.31 5.31 10.15
C TYR A 131 -14.43 5.50 11.68
N ALA A 132 -13.99 6.63 12.20
CA ALA A 132 -14.23 7.07 13.58
C ALA A 132 -15.10 8.33 13.64
N PRO A 133 -16.33 8.34 13.07
CA PRO A 133 -17.11 9.57 12.91
C PRO A 133 -17.58 10.21 14.24
N ASN A 134 -17.41 9.54 15.39
CA ASN A 134 -17.76 10.09 16.70
C ASN A 134 -16.86 9.55 17.81
N LYS A 135 -15.71 10.19 18.03
CA LYS A 135 -15.15 10.36 19.37
C LYS A 135 -14.72 11.82 19.51
N SER A 136 -15.70 12.69 19.69
CA SER A 136 -15.48 13.96 20.37
C SER A 136 -14.80 13.67 21.71
N CYS A 137 -13.58 14.18 21.90
CA CYS A 137 -13.14 14.56 23.23
C CYS A 137 -13.97 15.77 23.67
#